data_AF-Q0V0U4-F1
#
_entry.id   AF-Q0V0U4-F1
#
_cell.length_a   1.000
_cell.length_b   1.000
_cell.length_c   1.000
_cell.angle_alpha   90.00
_cell.angle_beta   90.00
_cell.angle_gamma   90.00
#
_symmetry.space_group_name_H-M   'P 1'
#
loop_
_entity.id
_entity.type
_entity.pdbx_description
1 polymer ?
#
loop_
_entity_poly.entity_id
_entity_poly.type
_entity_poly.pdbx_seq_one_letter_code
_entity_poly.pdbx_strand_id
1 'polypeptide(L)'
;MVPLPALFPPADGGHHTWPAPNYVDPETRGWGAPAGIIFMCVVTSCVVVARLWARFGIKRTAGWDDWLIIASMPGLLGLTISTVLALRVYGFQLHIWDQTPRTHITVRQVNNPTFECIC
;
A
#
# COMPACT_ATOMS: atom_id res chain seq x y z
N MET A 1 -24.60 -1.12 27.69
CA MET A 1 -24.36 -2.08 26.59
C MET A 1 -23.53 -1.33 25.57
N VAL A 2 -22.24 -1.67 25.42
CA VAL A 2 -21.39 -1.06 24.39
C VAL A 2 -21.75 -1.74 23.06
N PRO A 3 -22.12 -0.99 22.00
CA PRO A 3 -22.46 -1.60 20.72
C PRO A 3 -21.23 -2.30 20.12
N LEU A 4 -21.43 -3.50 19.59
CA LEU A 4 -20.39 -4.27 18.91
C LEU A 4 -19.96 -3.54 17.63
N PRO A 5 -18.69 -3.65 17.20
CA PRO A 5 -18.22 -2.99 16.00
C PRO A 5 -18.93 -3.56 14.75
N ALA A 6 -19.40 -2.66 13.88
CA ALA A 6 -20.10 -2.99 12.65
C ALA A 6 -19.19 -3.75 11.68
N LEU A 7 -19.24 -5.08 11.69
CA LEU A 7 -18.54 -5.94 10.75
C LEU A 7 -19.58 -6.65 9.87
N PHE A 8 -19.81 -6.10 8.67
CA PHE A 8 -20.87 -6.52 7.71
C PHE A 8 -22.29 -6.34 8.27
N PRO A 9 -23.36 -6.22 7.44
CA PRO A 9 -24.72 -6.23 7.99
C PRO A 9 -24.89 -7.55 8.74
N PRO A 10 -24.98 -7.52 10.08
CA PRO A 10 -25.17 -8.73 10.82
C PRO A 10 -26.62 -9.17 10.65
N ALA A 11 -26.83 -10.48 10.58
CA ALA A 11 -28.16 -11.06 10.45
C ALA A 11 -29.06 -10.81 11.69
N ASP A 12 -28.56 -10.09 12.70
CA ASP A 12 -29.20 -9.83 13.98
C ASP A 12 -30.23 -8.69 13.95
N GLY A 13 -30.33 -7.94 12.85
CA GLY A 13 -31.28 -6.83 12.69
C GLY A 13 -31.03 -5.65 13.64
N GLY A 14 -29.87 -5.60 14.30
CA GLY A 14 -29.51 -4.54 15.23
C GLY A 14 -29.05 -3.25 14.54
N HIS A 15 -29.18 -2.12 15.25
CA HIS A 15 -28.58 -0.85 14.82
C HIS A 15 -27.09 -0.82 15.21
N HIS A 16 -26.22 -0.91 14.20
CA HIS A 16 -24.77 -0.82 14.39
C HIS A 16 -24.30 0.60 14.14
N THR A 17 -23.60 1.17 15.12
CA THR A 17 -23.06 2.54 15.04
C THR A 17 -21.54 2.46 15.05
N TRP A 18 -20.88 3.35 14.30
CA TRP A 18 -19.41 3.46 14.36
C TRP A 18 -18.95 3.77 15.79
N PRO A 19 -17.79 3.23 16.23
CA PRO A 19 -17.21 3.61 17.52
C PRO A 19 -16.88 5.11 17.52
N ALA A 20 -16.84 5.71 18.71
CA ALA A 20 -16.51 7.12 18.85
C ALA A 20 -15.09 7.38 18.31
N PRO A 21 -14.88 8.46 17.54
CA PRO A 21 -13.59 8.76 16.95
C PRO A 21 -12.56 9.14 18.03
N ASN A 22 -11.36 8.58 17.94
CA ASN A 22 -10.25 8.91 18.83
C ASN A 22 -9.15 9.63 18.06
N TYR A 23 -9.02 10.94 18.28
CA TYR A 23 -8.02 11.79 17.61
C TYR A 23 -6.71 11.98 18.41
N VAL A 24 -6.64 11.50 19.65
CA VAL A 24 -5.47 11.69 20.53
C VAL A 24 -4.50 10.52 20.37
N ASP A 25 -5.01 9.29 20.53
CA ASP A 25 -4.23 8.05 20.41
C ASP A 25 -4.96 7.05 19.51
N PRO A 26 -5.03 7.31 18.18
CA PRO A 26 -5.80 6.48 17.28
C PRO A 26 -5.19 5.08 17.16
N GLU A 27 -6.06 4.06 17.09
CA GLU A 27 -5.62 2.70 16.82
C GLU A 27 -5.13 2.59 15.36
N THR A 28 -3.92 2.08 15.18
CA THR A 28 -3.30 1.92 13.86
C THR A 28 -3.24 0.45 13.48
N ARG A 29 -3.37 0.15 12.18
CA ARG A 29 -3.26 -1.23 11.64
C ARG A 29 -1.88 -1.90 11.77
N GLY A 30 -0.98 -1.37 12.61
CA GLY A 30 0.32 -1.95 12.92
C GLY A 30 1.27 -2.06 11.72
N TRP A 31 2.32 -2.87 11.87
CA TRP A 31 3.37 -3.06 10.85
C TRP A 31 3.10 -4.19 9.85
N GLY A 32 2.00 -4.94 9.98
CA GLY A 32 1.76 -6.13 9.15
C GLY A 32 1.72 -5.82 7.64
N ALA A 33 0.96 -4.79 7.26
CA ALA A 33 0.84 -4.36 5.86
C ALA A 33 2.17 -3.87 5.25
N PRO A 34 2.88 -2.87 5.84
CA PRO A 34 4.14 -2.40 5.26
C PRO A 34 5.23 -3.48 5.24
N ALA A 35 5.30 -4.34 6.27
CA ALA A 35 6.27 -5.44 6.28
C ALA A 35 6.01 -6.44 5.14
N GLY A 36 4.74 -6.79 4.89
CA GLY A 36 4.37 -7.68 3.78
C GLY A 36 4.70 -7.10 2.41
N ILE A 37 4.46 -5.80 2.21
CA ILE A 37 4.78 -5.08 0.96
C ILE A 37 6.28 -5.08 0.70
N ILE A 38 7.08 -4.76 1.72
CA ILE A 38 8.55 -4.76 1.61
C ILE A 38 9.07 -6.17 1.30
N PHE A 39 8.54 -7.18 1.99
CA PHE A 39 8.92 -8.58 1.76
C PHE A 39 8.63 -9.02 0.31
N MET A 40 7.42 -8.75 -0.19
CA MET A 40 7.05 -9.06 -1.58
C MET A 40 7.89 -8.30 -2.60
N CYS A 41 8.24 -7.04 -2.33
CA CYS A 41 9.15 -6.28 -3.19
C CYS A 41 10.51 -6.97 -3.28
N VAL A 42 11.12 -7.35 -2.15
CA VAL A 42 12.42 -8.04 -2.11
C VAL A 42 12.37 -9.36 -2.89
N VAL A 43 11.35 -10.19 -2.65
CA VAL A 43 11.19 -11.47 -3.36
C VAL A 43 11.07 -11.24 -4.87
N THR A 44 10.29 -10.26 -5.28
CA THR A 44 10.09 -9.93 -6.70
C THR A 44 11.40 -9.43 -7.34
N SER A 45 12.14 -8.56 -6.67
CA SER A 45 13.46 -8.10 -7.12
C SER A 45 14.45 -9.26 -7.28
N CYS A 46 14.48 -10.22 -6.34
CA CYS A 46 15.33 -11.41 -6.45
C CYS A 46 14.97 -12.25 -7.69
N VAL A 47 13.68 -12.46 -7.95
CA VAL A 47 13.22 -13.23 -9.12
C VAL A 47 13.61 -12.54 -10.43
N VAL A 48 13.50 -11.21 -10.50
CA VAL A 48 13.90 -10.47 -11.70
C VAL A 48 15.40 -10.49 -11.92
N VAL A 49 16.21 -10.33 -10.86
CA VAL A 49 17.67 -10.48 -10.97
C VAL A 49 18.05 -11.87 -11.45
N ALA A 50 17.42 -12.92 -10.89
CA ALA A 50 17.65 -14.30 -11.34
C ALA A 50 17.27 -14.50 -12.81
N ARG A 51 16.19 -13.87 -13.28
CA ARG A 51 15.76 -13.92 -14.69
C ARG A 51 16.79 -13.26 -15.61
N LEU A 52 17.24 -12.06 -15.26
CA LEU A 52 18.26 -11.34 -16.02
C LEU A 52 19.57 -12.14 -16.04
N TRP A 53 19.98 -12.72 -14.91
CA TRP A 53 21.15 -13.60 -14.84
C TRP A 53 21.04 -14.81 -15.76
N ALA A 54 19.90 -15.51 -15.75
CA ALA A 54 19.70 -16.68 -16.60
C ALA A 54 19.71 -16.32 -18.10
N ARG A 55 19.25 -15.13 -18.47
CA ARG A 55 19.22 -14.69 -19.86
C ARG A 55 20.58 -14.16 -20.33
N PHE A 56 21.18 -13.22 -19.61
CA PHE A 56 22.45 -12.61 -19.97
C PHE A 56 23.65 -13.55 -19.73
N GLY A 57 23.64 -14.31 -18.64
CA GLY A 57 24.73 -15.19 -18.25
C GLY A 57 24.73 -16.52 -18.99
N ILE A 58 23.59 -17.23 -19.01
CA ILE A 58 23.53 -18.60 -19.54
C ILE A 58 23.22 -18.62 -21.05
N LYS A 59 22.19 -17.87 -21.48
CA LYS A 59 21.73 -17.92 -22.89
C LYS A 59 22.40 -16.88 -23.80
N ARG A 60 22.92 -15.76 -23.27
CA ARG A 60 23.53 -14.64 -24.02
C ARG A 60 22.65 -14.05 -25.15
N THR A 61 21.36 -14.36 -25.18
CA THR A 61 20.39 -13.81 -26.13
C THR A 61 19.55 -12.78 -25.42
N ALA A 62 19.91 -11.50 -25.55
CA ALA A 62 19.11 -10.39 -25.02
C ALA A 62 17.90 -10.18 -25.95
N GLY A 63 16.70 -10.34 -25.40
CA GLY A 63 15.46 -10.09 -26.12
C GLY A 63 14.87 -8.71 -25.78
N TRP A 64 13.87 -8.27 -26.54
CA TRP A 64 13.07 -7.09 -26.20
C TRP A 64 12.36 -7.22 -24.84
N ASP A 65 12.01 -8.44 -24.43
CA ASP A 65 11.41 -8.76 -23.12
C ASP A 65 12.28 -8.30 -21.93
N ASP A 66 13.62 -8.41 -22.04
CA ASP A 66 14.53 -8.05 -20.95
C ASP A 66 14.57 -6.53 -20.73
N TRP A 67 14.46 -5.74 -21.81
CA TRP A 67 14.39 -4.28 -21.74
C TRP A 67 13.09 -3.77 -21.11
N LEU A 68 11.96 -4.42 -21.41
CA LEU A 68 10.68 -4.10 -20.78
C LEU A 68 10.71 -4.36 -19.27
N ILE A 69 11.37 -5.44 -18.85
CA ILE A 69 11.54 -5.75 -17.43
C ILE A 69 12.39 -4.68 -16.73
N ILE A 70 13.52 -4.27 -17.34
CA ILE A 70 14.38 -3.22 -16.80
C ILE A 70 13.61 -1.89 -16.71
N ALA A 71 12.84 -1.54 -17.73
CA ALA A 71 12.02 -0.33 -17.74
C ALA A 71 10.90 -0.34 -16.69
N SER A 72 10.38 -1.51 -16.32
CA SER A 72 9.32 -1.64 -15.31
C SER A 72 9.83 -1.53 -13.85
N MET A 73 11.13 -1.78 -13.61
CA MET A 73 11.72 -1.78 -12.26
C MET A 73 11.57 -0.46 -11.49
N PRO A 74 11.83 0.72 -12.09
CA PRO A 74 11.59 2.00 -11.43
C PRO A 74 10.14 2.18 -10.98
N GLY A 75 9.17 1.76 -11.80
CA GLY A 75 7.74 1.84 -11.47
C GLY A 75 7.37 0.95 -10.28
N LEU A 76 7.90 -0.28 -10.23
CA LEU A 76 7.69 -1.19 -9.10
C LEU A 76 8.25 -0.60 -7.80
N LEU A 77 9.47 -0.05 -7.83
CA LEU A 77 10.11 0.56 -6.67
C LEU A 77 9.37 1.84 -6.23
N GLY A 78 9.02 2.70 -7.17
CA GLY A 78 8.26 3.93 -6.91
C GLY A 78 6.92 3.64 -6.23
N LEU A 79 6.17 2.67 -6.76
CA LEU A 79 4.90 2.24 -6.16
C LEU A 79 5.08 1.67 -4.75
N THR A 80 6.11 0.84 -4.55
CA THR A 80 6.40 0.25 -3.24
C THR A 80 6.72 1.34 -2.20
N ILE A 81 7.59 2.29 -2.55
CA ILE A 81 7.97 3.40 -1.67
C ILE A 81 6.75 4.29 -1.37
N SER A 82 5.98 4.65 -2.40
CA SER A 82 4.77 5.46 -2.27
C SER A 82 3.75 4.80 -1.32
N THR A 83 3.53 3.50 -1.47
CA THR A 83 2.57 2.76 -0.64
C THR A 83 3.04 2.67 0.82
N VAL A 84 4.33 2.45 1.06
CA VAL A 84 4.88 2.45 2.43
C VAL A 84 4.75 3.84 3.06
N LEU A 85 5.01 4.91 2.30
CA LEU A 85 4.87 6.28 2.79
C LEU A 85 3.39 6.63 3.07
N ALA A 86 2.46 6.17 2.23
CA ALA A 86 1.02 6.30 2.43
C ALA A 86 0.57 5.71 3.77
N LEU A 87 0.99 4.48 4.05
CA LEU A 87 0.63 3.78 5.29
C LEU A 87 1.24 4.46 6.51
N ARG A 88 2.53 4.84 6.44
CA ARG A 88 3.31 5.26 7.62
C ARG A 88 3.23 6.75 7.95
N VAL A 89 3.15 7.59 6.92
CA VAL A 89 3.29 9.05 7.06
C VAL A 89 1.99 9.76 6.73
N TYR A 90 1.25 9.32 5.70
CA TYR A 90 0.02 9.99 5.27
C TYR A 90 -1.26 9.48 5.95
N GLY A 91 -1.16 8.56 6.92
CA GLY A 91 -2.27 8.18 7.77
C GLY A 91 -3.26 7.19 7.15
N PHE A 92 -2.87 6.48 6.07
CA PHE A 92 -3.71 5.43 5.46
C PHE A 92 -3.92 4.22 6.39
N GLN A 93 -3.14 4.11 7.47
CA GLN A 93 -3.26 3.06 8.48
C GLN A 93 -4.35 3.33 9.55
N LEU A 94 -4.94 4.52 9.59
CA LEU A 94 -5.96 4.89 10.58
C LEU A 94 -7.35 4.46 10.09
N HIS A 95 -8.25 4.16 11.03
CA HIS A 95 -9.65 3.91 10.70
C HIS A 95 -10.34 5.18 10.17
N ILE A 96 -11.39 5.00 9.36
CA ILE A 96 -12.10 6.11 8.71
C ILE A 96 -12.68 7.10 9.75
N TRP A 97 -13.08 6.62 10.93
CA TRP A 97 -13.59 7.45 12.03
C TRP A 97 -12.47 8.19 12.79
N ASP A 98 -11.25 7.65 12.83
CA ASP A 98 -10.10 8.27 13.52
C ASP A 98 -9.34 9.30 12.66
N GLN A 99 -9.82 9.58 11.44
CA GLN A 99 -9.22 10.56 10.54
C GLN A 99 -9.46 12.00 11.01
N THR A 100 -8.40 12.77 11.20
CA THR A 100 -8.52 14.22 11.43
C THR A 100 -8.71 14.95 10.10
N PRO A 101 -9.23 16.21 10.10
CA PRO A 101 -9.35 16.99 8.87
C PRO A 101 -8.03 17.08 8.12
N ARG A 102 -6.89 17.18 8.82
CA ARG A 102 -5.56 17.23 8.19
C ARG A 102 -5.22 15.93 7.46
N THR A 103 -5.38 14.76 8.09
CA THR A 103 -5.09 13.46 7.46
C THR A 103 -6.06 13.14 6.33
N HIS A 104 -7.31 13.57 6.46
CA HIS A 104 -8.32 13.38 5.41
C HIS A 104 -8.02 14.19 4.15
N ILE A 105 -7.42 15.38 4.29
CA ILE A 105 -6.94 16.17 3.15
C ILE A 105 -5.72 15.49 2.52
N THR A 106 -4.75 15.00 3.30
CA THR A 106 -3.56 14.35 2.74
C THR A 106 -3.89 13.10 1.93
N VAL A 107 -4.82 12.27 2.42
CA VAL A 107 -5.31 11.09 1.67
C VAL A 107 -5.92 11.51 0.33
N ARG A 108 -6.72 12.59 0.31
CA ARG A 108 -7.36 13.10 -0.91
C ARG A 108 -6.37 13.73 -1.88
N GLN A 109 -5.35 14.43 -1.39
CA GLN A 109 -4.32 15.05 -2.23
C GLN A 109 -3.46 13.99 -2.91
N VAL A 110 -3.11 12.91 -2.22
CA VAL A 110 -2.40 11.76 -2.84
C VAL A 110 -3.25 11.10 -3.92
N ASN A 111 -4.57 11.03 -3.73
CA ASN A 111 -5.51 10.47 -4.72
C ASN A 111 -5.98 11.51 -5.76
N ASN A 112 -5.40 12.71 -5.78
CA ASN A 112 -5.73 13.72 -6.77
C ASN A 112 -4.93 13.42 -8.05
N PRO A 113 -5.55 13.33 -9.24
CA PRO A 113 -4.89 13.00 -10.51
C PRO A 113 -3.71 13.92 -10.88
N THR A 114 -3.52 15.05 -10.21
CA THR A 114 -2.37 15.94 -10.44
C THR A 114 -1.02 15.37 -10.00
N PHE A 115 -0.97 14.33 -9.15
CA PHE A 115 0.28 13.69 -8.74
C PHE A 115 0.73 12.52 -9.64
N GLU A 116 -0.06 12.13 -10.65
CA GLU A 116 0.32 11.09 -11.63
C GLU A 116 1.45 11.53 -12.59
N CYS A 117 1.87 12.80 -12.60
CA CYS A 117 2.93 13.29 -13.49
C CYS A 117 4.36 13.18 -12.94
N ILE A 118 4.62 12.43 -11.85
CA ILE A 118 5.99 12.25 -11.29
C ILE A 118 6.52 10.80 -11.51
N CYS A 119 5.89 10.00 -12.36
CA CYS A 119 6.48 8.74 -12.83
C CYS A 119 6.69 8.79 -14.35
#